data_AF-A0A0W0F9K1-F1
#
_entry.id   AF-A0A0W0F9K1-F1
#
_cell.length_a   1.000
_cell.length_b   1.000
_cell.length_c   1.000
_cell.angle_alpha   90.00
_cell.angle_beta   90.00
_cell.angle_gamma   90.00
#
_symmetry.space_group_name_H-M   'P 1'
#
loop_
_entity.id
_entity.type
_entity.pdbx_description
1 polymer ?
#
loop_
_entity_poly.entity_id
_entity_poly.type
_entity_poly.pdbx_seq_one_letter_code
_entity_poly.pdbx_strand_id
1 'polypeptide(L)'
;MKLTRLLSAVSLATSTHATPFQRTDGLTIKVNGPNSISGSSIADLKLTVDVTNNGAEPVRVLRYNNVLDILPTRSWRVGKNGSEVGFIGIKVALQIDENAYITINNGDTVSVVHEVGSLFDFASAGAGTFSFEPIAPEPQVTVLPTSKGSRRNQTPSFDVAITGEIPHLESLTPREPISICTDPVKKAFMDASYPEAMALAQLSYNYIIANGASDDLYQAYFSTNDPARILRNLRYVIEEDTGGPTIT
;
A
#
# COMPACT_ATOMS: atom_id res chain seq x y z
N MET A 1 85.62 26.63 -22.18
CA MET A 1 86.31 26.34 -20.91
C MET A 1 85.53 27.03 -19.79
N LYS A 2 85.03 26.26 -18.81
CA LYS A 2 84.23 26.67 -17.61
C LYS A 2 82.89 27.37 -17.89
N LEU A 3 81.79 27.22 -17.15
CA LEU A 3 81.25 26.40 -16.05
C LEU A 3 79.73 26.75 -16.11
N THR A 4 78.75 25.96 -15.69
CA THR A 4 78.20 26.01 -14.33
C THR A 4 77.00 25.05 -14.31
N ARG A 5 76.99 24.11 -13.34
CA ARG A 5 75.81 23.29 -13.00
C ARG A 5 74.81 24.13 -12.22
N LEU A 6 73.51 23.88 -12.38
CA LEU A 6 72.53 24.09 -11.30
C LEU A 6 71.39 23.06 -11.40
N LEU A 7 70.95 22.67 -10.21
CA LEU A 7 70.21 21.48 -9.82
C LEU A 7 68.68 21.71 -9.85
N SER A 8 67.93 20.60 -9.95
CA SER A 8 66.57 20.35 -9.39
C SER A 8 65.40 21.09 -10.05
N ALA A 9 64.17 20.58 -10.16
CA ALA A 9 63.49 19.47 -9.48
C ALA A 9 62.41 18.86 -10.41
N VAL A 10 62.22 17.53 -10.30
CA VAL A 10 61.06 16.81 -10.86
C VAL A 10 59.83 17.14 -10.02
N SER A 11 58.72 17.51 -10.65
CA SER A 11 57.40 17.57 -10.01
C SER A 11 56.38 16.89 -10.93
N LEU A 12 56.14 15.59 -10.69
CA LEU A 12 54.98 14.89 -11.25
C LEU A 12 53.77 15.32 -10.42
N ALA A 13 52.94 16.19 -10.99
CA ALA A 13 51.60 16.46 -10.47
C ALA A 13 50.65 15.38 -10.99
N THR A 14 50.51 14.27 -10.26
CA THR A 14 49.40 13.34 -10.49
C THR A 14 48.17 13.92 -9.80
N SER A 15 47.35 14.64 -10.55
CA SER A 15 46.01 15.03 -10.12
C SER A 15 45.10 13.81 -10.13
N THR A 16 45.14 13.01 -9.07
CA THR A 16 44.07 12.04 -8.79
C THR A 16 42.81 12.84 -8.51
N HIS A 17 41.94 12.97 -9.51
CA HIS A 17 40.57 13.40 -9.31
C HIS A 17 39.88 12.25 -8.58
N ALA A 18 39.95 12.27 -7.24
CA ALA A 18 39.00 11.54 -6.42
C ALA A 18 37.65 12.19 -6.70
N THR A 19 36.88 11.61 -7.62
CA THR A 19 35.45 11.89 -7.66
C THR A 19 34.93 11.51 -6.28
N PRO A 20 34.14 12.37 -5.61
CA PRO A 20 33.41 11.92 -4.44
C PRO A 20 32.55 10.75 -4.93
N PHE A 21 32.87 9.53 -4.49
CA PHE A 21 31.90 8.45 -4.49
C PHE A 21 30.69 9.04 -3.79
N GLN A 22 29.63 9.34 -4.55
CA GLN A 22 28.31 9.45 -3.96
C GLN A 22 28.09 8.10 -3.30
N ARG A 23 28.31 8.03 -1.99
CA ARG A 23 27.84 6.90 -1.20
C ARG A 23 26.33 6.98 -1.32
N THR A 24 25.76 6.19 -2.21
CA THR A 24 24.34 5.90 -2.27
C THR A 24 23.99 5.08 -1.04
N ASP A 25 24.02 5.73 0.13
CA ASP A 25 23.69 5.10 1.40
C ASP A 25 22.17 4.83 1.40
N GLY A 26 21.79 3.58 1.14
CA GLY A 26 20.42 3.09 1.37
C GLY A 26 19.79 2.33 0.21
N LEU A 27 18.48 2.12 0.32
CA LEU A 27 17.68 1.41 -0.67
C LEU A 27 17.28 2.35 -1.81
N THR A 28 17.49 1.91 -3.05
CA THR A 28 16.97 2.56 -4.25
C THR A 28 15.83 1.75 -4.82
N ILE A 29 14.81 2.43 -5.30
CA ILE A 29 13.60 1.82 -5.85
C ILE A 29 13.49 2.26 -7.30
N LYS A 30 13.34 1.29 -8.20
CA LYS A 30 13.09 1.52 -9.62
C LYS A 30 11.76 0.87 -9.98
N VAL A 31 10.89 1.64 -10.62
CA VAL A 31 9.60 1.16 -11.11
C VAL A 31 9.68 1.01 -12.62
N ASN A 32 9.18 -0.12 -13.13
CA ASN A 32 9.03 -0.40 -14.55
C ASN A 32 7.59 -0.83 -14.81
N GLY A 33 7.05 -0.49 -15.98
CA GLY A 33 5.70 -0.83 -16.37
C GLY A 33 5.34 -0.23 -17.73
N PRO A 34 4.11 -0.43 -18.21
CA PRO A 34 3.64 0.25 -19.39
C PRO A 34 3.44 1.75 -19.09
N ASN A 35 3.89 2.63 -19.99
CA ASN A 35 3.63 4.08 -19.89
C ASN A 35 2.17 4.43 -20.23
N SER A 36 1.44 3.50 -20.84
CA SER A 36 0.02 3.67 -21.18
C SER A 36 -0.72 2.34 -21.24
N ILE A 37 -2.01 2.35 -20.91
CA ILE A 37 -2.90 1.19 -21.01
C ILE A 37 -4.32 1.62 -21.41
N SER A 38 -5.04 0.75 -22.12
CA SER A 38 -6.48 0.96 -22.37
C SER A 38 -7.28 0.73 -21.10
N GLY A 39 -8.30 1.55 -20.86
CA GLY A 39 -9.23 1.42 -19.74
C GLY A 39 -9.91 0.05 -19.73
N SER A 40 -10.24 -0.51 -20.90
CA SER A 40 -10.78 -1.86 -21.06
C SER A 40 -9.85 -2.98 -20.56
N SER A 41 -8.56 -2.70 -20.39
CA SER A 41 -7.52 -3.64 -19.94
C SER A 41 -6.87 -3.17 -18.64
N ILE A 42 -7.50 -2.24 -17.92
CA ILE A 42 -6.90 -1.68 -16.71
C ILE A 42 -6.59 -2.75 -15.65
N ALA A 43 -7.41 -3.80 -15.56
CA ALA A 43 -7.19 -4.92 -14.64
C ALA A 43 -5.85 -5.65 -14.88
N ASP A 44 -5.29 -5.58 -16.08
CA ASP A 44 -4.02 -6.18 -16.45
C ASP A 44 -2.81 -5.25 -16.18
N LEU A 45 -3.03 -4.06 -15.61
CA LEU A 45 -1.95 -3.13 -15.30
C LEU A 45 -1.03 -3.71 -14.21
N LYS A 46 0.18 -4.06 -14.63
CA LYS A 46 1.25 -4.53 -13.75
C LYS A 46 2.41 -3.54 -13.69
N LEU A 47 2.91 -3.31 -12.48
CA LEU A 47 4.13 -2.54 -12.23
C LEU A 47 5.15 -3.44 -11.56
N THR A 48 6.35 -3.49 -12.12
CA THR A 48 7.50 -4.20 -11.53
C THR A 48 8.34 -3.20 -10.75
N VAL A 49 8.62 -3.54 -9.49
CA VAL A 49 9.48 -2.74 -8.62
C VAL A 49 10.75 -3.50 -8.32
N ASP A 50 11.89 -2.86 -8.56
CA ASP A 50 13.20 -3.33 -8.16
C ASP A 50 13.67 -2.51 -6.95
N VAL A 51 13.95 -3.18 -5.84
CA VAL A 51 14.52 -2.59 -4.63
C VAL A 51 15.96 -3.05 -4.48
N THR A 52 16.91 -2.14 -4.66
CA THR A 52 18.35 -2.42 -4.61
C THR A 52 18.96 -1.86 -3.33
N ASN A 53 19.75 -2.66 -2.61
CA ASN A 53 20.56 -2.16 -1.50
C ASN A 53 21.92 -1.66 -2.00
N ASN A 54 22.08 -0.34 -2.05
CA ASN A 54 23.32 0.31 -2.46
C ASN A 54 24.25 0.63 -1.27
N GLY A 55 23.82 0.36 -0.04
CA GLY A 55 24.61 0.55 1.18
C GLY A 55 25.58 -0.60 1.44
N ALA A 56 26.66 -0.33 2.17
CA ALA A 56 27.77 -1.28 2.37
C ALA A 56 27.42 -2.52 3.20
N GLU A 57 26.33 -2.49 3.95
CA GLU A 57 25.91 -3.56 4.87
C GLU A 57 24.58 -4.19 4.41
N PRO A 58 24.32 -5.48 4.73
CA PRO A 58 23.00 -6.07 4.56
C PRO A 58 21.93 -5.29 5.33
N VAL A 59 20.76 -5.11 4.70
CA VAL A 59 19.64 -4.40 5.31
C VAL A 59 18.47 -5.35 5.47
N ARG A 60 17.90 -5.39 6.68
CA ARG A 60 16.68 -6.14 6.99
C ARG A 60 15.47 -5.21 6.94
N VAL A 61 14.44 -5.57 6.18
CA VAL A 61 13.23 -4.76 5.98
C VAL A 61 11.96 -5.59 6.17
N LEU A 62 10.88 -4.94 6.62
CA LEU A 62 9.55 -5.54 6.67
C LEU A 62 9.00 -5.69 5.24
N ARG A 63 8.42 -6.84 4.90
CA ARG A 63 7.81 -7.06 3.57
C ARG A 63 6.48 -6.35 3.38
N TYR A 64 5.69 -6.17 4.44
CA TYR A 64 4.30 -5.75 4.33
C TYR A 64 4.11 -4.23 4.24
N ASN A 65 3.00 -3.82 3.61
CA ASN A 65 2.55 -2.42 3.49
C ASN A 65 3.57 -1.48 2.80
N ASN A 66 4.32 -2.01 1.84
CA ASN A 66 5.28 -1.30 1.01
C ASN A 66 5.50 -2.06 -0.31
N VAL A 67 6.34 -1.57 -1.21
CA VAL A 67 6.58 -2.20 -2.53
C VAL A 67 7.18 -3.61 -2.51
N LEU A 68 7.62 -4.13 -1.37
CA LEU A 68 8.02 -5.53 -1.21
C LEU A 68 6.85 -6.46 -0.84
N ASP A 69 5.65 -5.91 -0.63
CA ASP A 69 4.46 -6.67 -0.28
C ASP A 69 3.89 -7.33 -1.54
N ILE A 70 3.64 -8.63 -1.47
CA ILE A 70 3.06 -9.41 -2.56
C ILE A 70 1.54 -9.55 -2.44
N LEU A 71 0.98 -9.13 -1.30
CA LEU A 71 -0.45 -9.15 -1.07
C LEU A 71 -1.11 -7.96 -1.78
N PRO A 72 -2.44 -8.01 -2.07
CA PRO A 72 -3.19 -6.91 -2.65
C PRO A 72 -3.46 -5.78 -1.64
N THR A 73 -2.45 -5.41 -0.85
CA THR A 73 -2.44 -4.34 0.14
C THR A 73 -1.95 -3.04 -0.50
N ARG A 74 -1.96 -1.94 0.26
CA ARG A 74 -1.62 -0.61 -0.25
C ARG A 74 -0.10 -0.44 -0.31
N SER A 75 0.51 -0.88 -1.42
CA SER A 75 1.94 -0.70 -1.72
C SER A 75 2.25 0.61 -2.47
N TRP A 76 1.21 1.31 -2.91
CA TRP A 76 1.27 2.49 -3.76
C TRP A 76 0.35 3.60 -3.25
N ARG A 77 0.77 4.85 -3.44
CA ARG A 77 -0.13 6.01 -3.47
C ARG A 77 -0.38 6.36 -4.92
N VAL A 78 -1.64 6.33 -5.35
CA VAL A 78 -2.01 6.61 -6.73
C VAL A 78 -2.73 7.95 -6.77
N GLY A 79 -2.24 8.84 -7.62
CA GLY A 79 -2.77 10.19 -7.76
C GLY A 79 -3.20 10.49 -9.19
N LYS A 80 -4.15 11.40 -9.34
CA LYS A 80 -4.51 12.02 -10.61
C LYS A 80 -4.89 13.48 -10.36
N ASN A 81 -4.25 14.40 -11.08
CA ASN A 81 -4.53 15.84 -10.96
C ASN A 81 -4.47 16.37 -9.51
N GLY A 82 -3.58 15.81 -8.69
CA GLY A 82 -3.44 16.18 -7.27
C GLY A 82 -4.42 15.52 -6.30
N SER A 83 -5.39 14.73 -6.80
CA SER A 83 -6.30 13.94 -5.96
C SER A 83 -5.85 12.49 -5.86
N GLU A 84 -5.96 11.89 -4.67
CA GLU A 84 -5.69 10.46 -4.46
C GLU A 84 -6.82 9.62 -5.06
N VAL A 85 -6.46 8.55 -5.78
CA VAL A 85 -7.39 7.55 -6.30
C VAL A 85 -7.75 6.60 -5.16
N GLY A 86 -9.05 6.28 -5.03
CA GLY A 86 -9.54 5.38 -4.00
C GLY A 86 -8.87 4.01 -4.08
N PHE A 87 -8.32 3.54 -2.96
CA PHE A 87 -7.79 2.17 -2.86
C PHE A 87 -8.93 1.22 -2.49
N ILE A 88 -9.09 0.16 -3.26
CA ILE A 88 -10.15 -0.86 -3.12
C ILE A 88 -9.59 -2.26 -2.84
N GLY A 89 -8.28 -2.37 -2.62
CA GLY A 89 -7.65 -3.63 -2.21
C GLY A 89 -7.94 -4.01 -0.75
N ILE A 90 -7.19 -4.96 -0.22
CA ILE A 90 -7.44 -5.52 1.11
C ILE A 90 -6.69 -4.78 2.22
N LYS A 91 -7.29 -4.74 3.40
CA LYS A 91 -6.63 -4.38 4.66
C LYS A 91 -6.42 -5.66 5.47
N VAL A 92 -5.19 -5.89 5.93
CA VAL A 92 -4.82 -7.10 6.68
C VAL A 92 -4.31 -6.73 8.07
N ALA A 93 -4.71 -7.50 9.07
CA ALA A 93 -4.11 -7.47 10.40
C ALA A 93 -3.23 -8.72 10.52
N LEU A 94 -1.92 -8.51 10.62
CA LEU A 94 -0.94 -9.60 10.64
C LEU A 94 -0.20 -9.62 11.98
N GLN A 95 0.03 -10.81 12.50
CA GLN A 95 1.03 -11.02 13.54
C GLN A 95 2.41 -10.99 12.88
N ILE A 96 3.28 -10.07 13.31
CA ILE A 96 4.61 -9.90 12.76
C ILE A 96 5.57 -10.88 13.45
N ASP A 97 6.17 -11.77 12.66
CA ASP A 97 7.21 -12.70 13.11
C ASP A 97 8.48 -12.57 12.25
N GLU A 98 9.45 -13.46 12.44
CA GLU A 98 10.73 -13.42 11.72
C GLU A 98 10.55 -13.56 10.20
N ASN A 99 9.51 -14.27 9.74
CA ASN A 99 9.20 -14.48 8.32
C ASN A 99 8.56 -13.25 7.67
N ALA A 100 8.12 -12.26 8.44
CA ALA A 100 7.64 -10.98 7.92
C ALA A 100 8.77 -10.13 7.31
N TYR A 101 10.04 -10.51 7.57
CA TYR A 101 11.21 -9.74 7.17
C TYR A 101 11.99 -10.39 6.03
N ILE A 102 12.64 -9.55 5.23
CA ILE A 102 13.61 -9.95 4.22
C ILE A 102 14.92 -9.22 4.47
N THR A 103 16.03 -9.92 4.29
CA THR A 103 17.38 -9.33 4.27
C THR A 103 17.80 -9.14 2.82
N ILE A 104 18.22 -7.93 2.47
CA ILE A 104 18.75 -7.56 1.16
C ILE A 104 20.25 -7.28 1.36
N ASN A 105 21.14 -8.14 0.84
CA ASN A 105 22.58 -7.94 1.02
C ASN A 105 23.06 -6.71 0.22
N ASN A 106 24.27 -6.24 0.51
CA ASN A 106 24.90 -5.19 -0.28
C ASN A 106 24.96 -5.59 -1.76
N GLY A 107 24.48 -4.70 -2.63
CA GLY A 107 24.43 -4.91 -4.09
C GLY A 107 23.26 -5.76 -4.57
N ASP A 108 22.53 -6.44 -3.68
CA ASP A 108 21.39 -7.27 -4.07
C ASP A 108 20.19 -6.41 -4.46
N THR A 109 19.41 -6.95 -5.39
CA THR A 109 18.14 -6.38 -5.85
C THR A 109 17.02 -7.39 -5.66
N VAL A 110 15.92 -6.95 -5.06
CA VAL A 110 14.67 -7.71 -4.95
C VAL A 110 13.67 -7.12 -5.93
N SER A 111 13.13 -7.97 -6.81
CA SER A 111 12.12 -7.57 -7.80
C SER A 111 10.75 -8.14 -7.44
N VAL A 112 9.73 -7.29 -7.43
CA VAL A 112 8.32 -7.67 -7.14
C VAL A 112 7.41 -7.12 -8.23
N VAL A 113 6.49 -7.95 -8.71
CA VAL A 113 5.45 -7.54 -9.67
C VAL A 113 4.15 -7.28 -8.92
N HIS A 114 3.59 -6.09 -9.10
CA HIS A 114 2.33 -5.65 -8.51
C HIS A 114 1.25 -5.59 -9.57
N GLU A 115 0.12 -6.25 -9.34
CA GLU A 115 -1.10 -6.09 -10.14
C GLU A 115 -1.89 -4.92 -9.54
N VAL A 116 -1.69 -3.71 -10.07
CA VAL A 116 -2.25 -2.48 -9.48
C VAL A 116 -3.61 -2.10 -10.08
N GLY A 117 -3.93 -2.64 -11.25
CA GLY A 117 -5.16 -2.36 -11.99
C GLY A 117 -6.46 -2.63 -11.24
N SER A 118 -6.46 -3.65 -10.38
CA SER A 118 -7.61 -4.08 -9.58
C SER A 118 -7.62 -3.52 -8.15
N LEU A 119 -6.60 -2.76 -7.76
CA LEU A 119 -6.43 -2.28 -6.39
C LEU A 119 -6.90 -0.84 -6.19
N PHE A 120 -7.22 -0.13 -7.27
CA PHE A 120 -7.64 1.27 -7.23
C PHE A 120 -8.88 1.51 -8.11
N ASP A 121 -9.74 2.43 -7.66
CA ASP A 121 -10.95 2.82 -8.37
C ASP A 121 -10.64 3.83 -9.48
N PHE A 122 -10.06 3.31 -10.57
CA PHE A 122 -9.78 4.09 -11.77
C PHE A 122 -11.04 4.54 -12.51
N ALA A 123 -12.15 3.81 -12.36
CA ALA A 123 -13.41 4.11 -13.04
C ALA A 123 -14.00 5.43 -12.53
N SER A 124 -14.09 5.61 -11.21
CA SER A 124 -14.54 6.88 -10.61
C SER A 124 -13.59 8.04 -10.90
N ALA A 125 -12.29 7.76 -11.05
CA ALA A 125 -11.30 8.78 -11.41
C ALA A 125 -11.32 9.16 -12.91
N GLY A 126 -11.80 8.27 -13.79
CA GLY A 126 -11.86 8.43 -15.24
C GLY A 126 -10.51 8.36 -15.95
N ALA A 127 -10.50 8.32 -17.28
CA ALA A 127 -9.28 8.29 -18.11
C ALA A 127 -8.36 9.52 -17.89
N GLY A 128 -7.05 9.33 -18.02
CA GLY A 128 -6.04 10.37 -17.82
C GLY A 128 -4.67 9.82 -17.42
N THR A 129 -3.75 10.70 -17.02
CA THR A 129 -2.43 10.30 -16.50
C THR A 129 -2.49 10.16 -14.99
N PHE A 130 -2.01 9.02 -14.50
CA PHE A 130 -1.99 8.65 -13.09
C PHE A 130 -0.55 8.54 -12.61
N SER A 131 -0.26 9.13 -11.45
CA SER A 131 1.04 9.08 -10.78
C SER A 131 1.04 7.95 -9.76
N PHE A 132 1.95 6.99 -9.90
CA PHE A 132 2.14 5.88 -8.97
C PHE A 132 3.37 6.17 -8.12
N GLU A 133 3.14 6.56 -6.87
CA GLU A 133 4.19 6.76 -5.88
C GLU A 133 4.38 5.47 -5.06
N PRO A 134 5.50 4.77 -5.21
CA PRO A 134 5.79 3.57 -4.42
C PRO A 134 5.98 3.92 -2.94
N ILE A 135 5.43 3.08 -2.06
CA ILE A 135 5.68 3.16 -0.62
C ILE A 135 6.98 2.41 -0.34
N ALA A 136 8.01 3.15 0.07
CA ALA A 136 9.35 2.59 0.31
C ALA A 136 9.38 1.68 1.56
N PRO A 137 10.12 0.54 1.51
CA PRO A 137 10.38 -0.25 2.71
C PRO A 137 11.29 0.51 3.67
N GLU A 138 10.98 0.42 4.96
CA GLU A 138 11.82 1.01 6.01
C GLU A 138 12.79 -0.05 6.57
N PRO A 139 14.11 0.23 6.61
CA PRO A 139 15.08 -0.59 7.31
C PRO A 139 14.75 -0.77 8.78
N GLN A 140 14.90 -1.98 9.31
CA GLN A 140 15.00 -2.17 10.74
C GLN A 140 16.30 -1.53 11.24
N VAL A 141 16.19 -0.39 11.93
CA VAL A 141 17.33 0.26 12.57
C VAL A 141 17.74 -0.57 13.79
N THR A 142 18.80 -1.37 13.65
CA THR A 142 19.33 -2.17 14.78
C THR A 142 20.31 -1.37 15.66
N VAL A 143 20.78 -0.21 15.19
CA VAL A 143 21.62 0.70 15.98
C VAL A 143 21.24 2.15 15.64
N LEU A 144 20.87 2.95 16.64
CA LEU A 144 20.67 4.40 16.49
C LEU A 144 21.93 5.02 15.86
N PRO A 145 21.88 5.59 14.65
CA PRO A 145 22.96 6.43 14.18
C PRO A 145 22.89 7.73 14.99
N THR A 146 24.01 8.18 15.53
CA THR A 146 24.17 9.52 16.12
C THR A 146 24.04 10.65 15.07
N SER A 147 23.72 10.33 13.81
CA SER A 147 23.32 11.30 12.80
C SER A 147 21.79 11.33 12.64
N LYS A 148 21.15 12.32 13.28
CA LYS A 148 19.79 12.75 12.96
C LYS A 148 19.72 13.11 11.47
N GLY A 149 19.10 12.24 10.69
CA GLY A 149 18.85 12.46 9.27
C GLY A 149 18.28 11.21 8.65
N SER A 150 17.02 10.86 8.99
CA SER A 150 16.22 10.01 8.11
C SER A 150 16.06 10.76 6.80
N ARG A 151 16.97 10.53 5.85
CA ARG A 151 16.81 11.05 4.50
C ARG A 151 15.79 10.15 3.84
N ARG A 152 14.57 10.68 3.72
CA ARG A 152 13.52 10.11 2.87
C ARG A 152 14.10 10.04 1.46
N ASN A 153 14.48 8.85 1.01
CA ASN A 153 14.85 8.64 -0.39
C ASN A 153 13.62 9.03 -1.21
N GLN A 154 13.71 10.15 -1.94
CA GLN A 154 12.67 10.55 -2.88
C GLN A 154 12.54 9.41 -3.86
N THR A 155 11.43 8.68 -3.77
CA THR A 155 11.17 7.62 -4.70
C THR A 155 10.42 8.25 -5.87
N PRO A 156 10.95 8.16 -7.10
CA PRO A 156 10.31 8.82 -8.23
C PRO A 156 8.91 8.23 -8.45
N SER A 157 7.94 9.11 -8.68
CA SER A 157 6.63 8.70 -9.21
C SER A 157 6.81 8.05 -10.57
N PHE A 158 6.00 7.03 -10.86
CA PHE A 158 5.89 6.41 -12.17
C PHE A 158 4.54 6.77 -12.78
N ASP A 159 4.54 7.38 -13.96
CA ASP A 159 3.30 7.87 -14.57
C ASP A 159 2.77 6.91 -15.63
N VAL A 160 1.47 6.63 -15.59
CA VAL A 160 0.77 5.77 -16.56
C VAL A 160 -0.44 6.51 -17.13
N ALA A 161 -0.52 6.59 -18.46
CA ALA A 161 -1.68 7.11 -19.15
C ALA A 161 -2.75 6.02 -19.37
N ILE A 162 -3.92 6.18 -18.76
CA ILE A 162 -5.08 5.32 -18.98
C ILE A 162 -5.99 6.01 -20.01
N THR A 163 -6.27 5.33 -21.12
CA THR A 163 -7.05 5.89 -22.24
C THR A 163 -8.34 5.10 -22.49
N GLY A 164 -9.32 5.73 -23.15
CA GLY A 164 -10.59 5.07 -23.46
C GLY A 164 -11.52 4.92 -22.26
N GLU A 165 -12.59 4.14 -22.44
CA GLU A 165 -13.56 3.86 -21.39
C GLU A 165 -12.95 2.92 -20.36
N ILE A 166 -13.05 3.32 -19.09
CA ILE A 166 -12.65 2.49 -17.96
C ILE A 166 -13.95 1.83 -17.49
N PRO A 167 -14.09 0.50 -17.61
CA PRO A 167 -15.26 -0.16 -17.05
C PRO A 167 -15.26 0.13 -15.56
N HIS A 168 -16.43 0.44 -15.01
CA HIS A 168 -16.60 0.25 -13.58
C HIS A 168 -16.23 -1.21 -13.31
N LEU A 169 -15.16 -1.42 -12.54
CA LEU A 169 -15.01 -2.68 -11.83
C LEU A 169 -16.37 -2.84 -11.17
N GLU A 170 -17.17 -3.81 -11.65
CA GLU A 170 -18.41 -4.17 -10.98
C GLU A 170 -18.00 -4.26 -9.52
N SER A 171 -18.55 -3.34 -8.71
CA SER A 171 -18.28 -3.23 -7.28
C SER A 171 -18.07 -4.65 -6.84
N LEU A 172 -16.85 -5.00 -6.38
CA LEU A 172 -16.55 -6.33 -5.86
C LEU A 172 -17.83 -6.74 -5.16
N THR A 173 -18.55 -7.71 -5.75
CA THR A 173 -19.90 -8.03 -5.30
C THR A 173 -19.81 -8.11 -3.78
N PRO A 174 -20.75 -7.46 -3.03
CA PRO A 174 -20.68 -7.40 -1.56
C PRO A 174 -20.18 -8.75 -1.11
N ARG A 175 -18.99 -8.76 -0.48
CA ARG A 175 -18.16 -9.96 -0.35
C ARG A 175 -19.09 -11.12 -0.03
N GLU A 176 -19.46 -11.95 -1.01
CA GLU A 176 -20.19 -13.15 -0.68
C GLU A 176 -19.22 -13.87 0.25
N PRO A 177 -19.57 -14.10 1.52
CA PRO A 177 -18.65 -14.76 2.42
C PRO A 177 -18.46 -16.16 1.86
N ILE A 178 -17.35 -16.35 1.14
CA ILE A 178 -16.99 -17.66 0.60
C ILE A 178 -16.67 -18.50 1.82
N SER A 179 -17.67 -19.28 2.25
CA SER A 179 -17.52 -20.23 3.33
C SER A 179 -16.50 -21.27 2.90
N ILE A 180 -15.25 -21.13 3.39
CA ILE A 180 -14.18 -22.13 3.23
C ILE A 180 -14.44 -23.39 4.07
N CYS A 181 -15.59 -23.48 4.72
CA CYS A 181 -15.97 -24.63 5.51
C CYS A 181 -16.32 -25.81 4.60
N THR A 182 -15.55 -26.88 4.75
CA THR A 182 -15.69 -28.11 3.98
C THR A 182 -16.73 -29.07 4.57
N ASP A 183 -17.15 -28.84 5.82
CA ASP A 183 -18.21 -29.60 6.47
C ASP A 183 -19.58 -29.14 5.94
N PRO A 184 -20.34 -30.00 5.24
CA PRO A 184 -21.57 -29.60 4.57
C PRO A 184 -22.68 -29.15 5.54
N VAL A 185 -22.72 -29.69 6.75
CA VAL A 185 -23.75 -29.33 7.74
C VAL A 185 -23.45 -27.94 8.32
N LYS A 186 -22.20 -27.68 8.66
CA LYS A 186 -21.76 -26.37 9.17
C LYS A 186 -21.85 -25.30 8.09
N LYS A 187 -21.49 -25.64 6.85
CA LYS A 187 -21.64 -24.75 5.71
C LYS A 187 -23.11 -24.35 5.51
N ALA A 188 -24.03 -25.32 5.46
CA ALA A 188 -25.45 -25.03 5.31
C ALA A 188 -26.00 -24.16 6.46
N PHE A 189 -25.56 -24.40 7.70
CA PHE A 189 -25.95 -23.57 8.84
C PHE A 189 -25.45 -22.12 8.72
N MET A 190 -24.19 -21.91 8.31
CA MET A 190 -23.64 -20.57 8.13
C MET A 190 -24.29 -19.85 6.95
N ASP A 191 -24.49 -20.54 5.83
CA ASP A 191 -25.14 -20.00 4.63
C ASP A 191 -26.59 -19.57 4.96
N ALA A 192 -27.29 -20.29 5.86
CA ALA A 192 -28.64 -19.92 6.32
C ALA A 192 -28.65 -18.80 7.38
N SER A 193 -27.69 -18.80 8.31
CA SER A 193 -27.61 -17.81 9.41
C SER A 193 -27.24 -16.42 8.90
N TYR A 194 -26.51 -16.35 7.79
CA TYR A 194 -26.00 -15.11 7.23
C TYR A 194 -27.11 -14.15 6.77
N PRO A 195 -28.07 -14.52 5.88
CA PRO A 195 -29.17 -13.62 5.51
C PRO A 195 -30.10 -13.32 6.69
N GLU A 196 -30.22 -14.24 7.67
CA GLU A 196 -30.99 -14.02 8.88
C GLU A 196 -30.38 -12.91 9.76
N ALA A 197 -29.05 -12.90 9.91
CA ALA A 197 -28.35 -11.85 10.63
C ALA A 197 -28.53 -10.47 9.98
N MET A 198 -28.49 -10.40 8.64
CA MET A 198 -28.75 -9.16 7.91
C MET A 198 -30.19 -8.67 8.10
N ALA A 199 -31.17 -9.58 8.03
CA ALA A 199 -32.57 -9.25 8.27
C ALA A 199 -32.80 -8.72 9.69
N LEU A 200 -32.16 -9.32 10.69
CA LEU A 200 -32.24 -8.86 12.08
C LEU A 200 -31.58 -7.48 12.27
N ALA A 201 -30.44 -7.23 11.61
CA ALA A 201 -29.80 -5.92 11.62
C ALA A 201 -30.70 -4.85 11.00
N GLN A 202 -31.38 -5.16 9.88
CA GLN A 202 -32.34 -4.27 9.24
C GLN A 202 -33.56 -3.99 10.13
N LEU A 203 -34.12 -5.01 10.79
CA LEU A 203 -35.21 -4.85 11.74
C LEU A 203 -34.81 -3.94 12.90
N SER A 204 -33.62 -4.18 13.47
CA SER A 204 -33.08 -3.36 14.56
C SER A 204 -32.86 -1.92 14.11
N TYR A 205 -32.30 -1.71 12.92
CA TYR A 205 -32.08 -0.39 12.34
C TYR A 205 -33.41 0.38 12.19
N ASN A 206 -34.43 -0.26 11.62
CA ASN A 206 -35.75 0.34 11.45
C ASN A 206 -36.42 0.65 12.80
N TYR A 207 -36.27 -0.23 13.78
CA TYR A 207 -36.81 -0.04 15.12
C TYR A 207 -36.20 1.20 15.80
N ILE A 208 -34.88 1.37 15.74
CA ILE A 208 -34.20 2.51 16.36
C ILE A 208 -34.61 3.82 15.68
N ILE A 209 -34.77 3.85 14.36
CA ILE A 209 -35.27 5.03 13.65
C ILE A 209 -36.69 5.40 14.10
N ALA A 210 -37.56 4.41 14.29
CA ALA A 210 -38.96 4.64 14.63
C ALA A 210 -39.15 5.08 16.09
N ASN A 211 -38.37 4.55 17.03
CA ASN A 211 -38.61 4.70 18.47
C ASN A 211 -37.58 5.60 19.18
N GLY A 212 -36.36 5.72 18.65
CA GLY A 212 -35.32 6.60 19.18
C GLY A 212 -34.66 6.13 20.48
N ALA A 213 -33.79 6.99 21.04
CA ALA A 213 -32.90 6.65 22.17
C ALA A 213 -33.58 6.50 23.52
N SER A 214 -34.76 7.11 23.67
CA SER A 214 -35.51 7.14 24.93
C SER A 214 -36.40 5.91 25.12
N ASP A 215 -36.50 5.07 24.09
CA ASP A 215 -37.27 3.83 24.15
C ASP A 215 -36.64 2.80 25.10
N ASP A 216 -37.48 2.05 25.82
CA ASP A 216 -37.05 1.09 26.84
C ASP A 216 -36.23 -0.06 26.24
N LEU A 217 -36.60 -0.54 25.04
CA LEU A 217 -35.87 -1.59 24.36
C LEU A 217 -34.51 -1.07 23.87
N TYR A 218 -34.47 0.16 23.35
CA TYR A 218 -33.20 0.79 23.01
C TYR A 218 -32.27 0.88 24.23
N GLN A 219 -32.76 1.37 25.37
CA GLN A 219 -31.96 1.51 26.59
C GLN A 219 -31.54 0.16 27.18
N ALA A 220 -32.36 -0.88 27.05
CA ALA A 220 -32.01 -2.23 27.50
C ALA A 220 -30.82 -2.82 26.74
N TYR A 221 -30.74 -2.60 25.43
CA TYR A 221 -29.66 -3.17 24.59
C TYR A 221 -28.45 -2.25 24.44
N PHE A 222 -28.67 -0.94 24.38
CA PHE A 222 -27.64 0.05 24.05
C PHE A 222 -27.41 1.10 25.13
N SER A 223 -28.22 1.11 26.19
CA SER A 223 -28.11 2.07 27.30
C SER A 223 -28.07 3.51 26.81
N THR A 224 -27.08 4.30 27.22
CA THR A 224 -26.91 5.71 26.83
C THR A 224 -26.00 5.89 25.61
N ASN A 225 -25.76 4.83 24.82
CA ASN A 225 -24.96 4.97 23.61
C ASN A 225 -25.65 5.87 22.58
N ASP A 226 -24.84 6.50 21.73
CA ASP A 226 -25.34 7.39 20.67
C ASP A 226 -26.08 6.58 19.58
N PRO A 227 -27.38 6.84 19.33
CA PRO A 227 -28.16 6.19 18.29
C PRO A 227 -27.54 6.32 16.90
N ALA A 228 -26.90 7.45 16.59
CA ALA A 228 -26.28 7.64 15.27
C ALA A 228 -25.12 6.66 15.06
N ARG A 229 -24.33 6.38 16.11
CA ARG A 229 -23.27 5.38 16.07
C ARG A 229 -23.82 3.97 15.91
N ILE A 230 -24.90 3.62 16.61
CA ILE A 230 -25.53 2.30 16.51
C ILE A 230 -26.15 2.10 15.13
N LEU A 231 -26.91 3.08 14.62
CA LEU A 231 -27.50 3.05 13.29
C LEU A 231 -26.43 2.91 12.20
N ARG A 232 -25.30 3.61 12.34
CA ARG A 232 -24.17 3.48 11.41
C ARG A 232 -23.59 2.06 11.41
N ASN A 233 -23.39 1.47 12.58
CA ASN A 233 -22.88 0.10 12.68
C ASN A 233 -23.86 -0.93 12.12
N LEU A 234 -25.16 -0.78 12.37
CA LEU A 234 -26.18 -1.67 11.80
C LEU A 234 -26.25 -1.52 10.27
N ARG A 235 -26.13 -0.29 9.76
CA ARG A 235 -26.05 -0.03 8.32
C ARG A 235 -24.84 -0.73 7.69
N TYR A 236 -23.68 -0.69 8.34
CA TYR A 236 -22.49 -1.43 7.89
C TYR A 236 -22.72 -2.94 7.80
N VAL A 237 -23.49 -3.52 8.72
CA VAL A 237 -23.87 -4.95 8.63
C VAL A 237 -24.84 -5.21 7.47
N ILE A 238 -25.81 -4.31 7.26
CA ILE A 238 -26.83 -4.44 6.20
C ILE A 238 -26.21 -4.28 4.81
N GLU A 239 -25.31 -3.31 4.65
CA GLU A 239 -24.67 -2.95 3.38
C GLU A 239 -23.36 -3.70 3.15
N GLU A 240 -22.93 -4.50 4.13
CA GLU A 240 -21.63 -5.18 4.18
C GLU A 240 -20.43 -4.24 3.99
N ASP A 241 -20.58 -2.99 4.42
CA ASP A 241 -19.55 -1.99 4.38
C ASP A 241 -18.64 -2.14 5.62
N THR A 242 -17.33 -2.09 5.42
CA THR A 242 -16.37 -2.17 6.53
C THR A 242 -16.17 -0.84 7.25
N GLY A 243 -16.77 0.26 6.77
CA GLY A 243 -17.01 1.46 7.57
C GLY A 243 -15.78 2.09 8.23
N GLY A 244 -14.57 1.81 7.71
CA GLY A 244 -13.34 2.27 8.31
C GLY A 244 -13.27 3.80 8.32
N PRO A 245 -12.70 4.43 9.37
CA PRO A 245 -12.60 5.87 9.42
C PRO A 245 -11.84 6.38 8.19
N THR A 246 -12.44 7.33 7.48
CA THR A 246 -11.69 8.25 6.64
C THR A 246 -10.79 9.04 7.58
N ILE A 247 -9.52 8.64 7.68
CA ILE A 247 -8.51 9.42 8.38
C ILE A 247 -8.31 10.66 7.51
N THR A 248 -8.91 11.76 7.95
CA THR A 248 -8.64 13.11 7.47
C THR A 248 -7.30 13.58 8.02
#